data_AF-A0AAV6SDI5-F1
#
_entry.id   AF-A0AAV6SDI5-F1
#
_cell.length_a   1.000
_cell.length_b   1.000
_cell.length_c   1.000
_cell.angle_alpha   90.00
_cell.angle_beta   90.00
_cell.angle_gamma   90.00
#
_symmetry.space_group_name_H-M   'P 1'
#
loop_
_entity.id
_entity.type
_entity.pdbx_description
1 polymer ?
#
loop_
_entity_poly.entity_id
_entity_poly.type
_entity_poly.pdbx_seq_one_letter_code
_entity_poly.pdbx_strand_id
1 'polypeptide(L)'
;MAASSSAGRVLTLCKQFQNVMRICSAVKTQQHCAVNATQYLNRIYREKSTLAALSWCSPTSSLSQYRALHTTISRRGLEEFFDLPENWGETNVKSGAPWTAKHLRTKSNEDLHKLWYVLLKERNMLLTIQQEAKRQRVQMPSPERLRKIERSMIRLETVVTERETALRLLQTGQEKGRPGAWRRNLFGHVYWYRFKEYAIPWYMNKRYKRKKFYTPKFVQPHMRLRWENSLRNRIRRANLKKQKEAKLREKFPQMKVSSL
;
A
#
# COMPACT_ATOMS: atom_id res chain seq x y z
N MET A 1 -24.33 -9.46 45.79
CA MET A 1 -22.91 -9.16 45.53
C MET A 1 -22.44 -10.08 44.41
N ALA A 2 -22.59 -9.65 43.14
CA ALA A 2 -22.28 -10.45 41.98
C ALA A 2 -21.12 -9.82 41.21
N ALA A 3 -20.05 -10.58 41.02
CA ALA A 3 -18.88 -10.22 40.22
C ALA A 3 -19.24 -10.26 38.72
N SER A 4 -18.86 -9.22 37.97
CA SER A 4 -19.02 -9.15 36.52
C SER A 4 -17.68 -9.21 35.81
N SER A 5 -17.63 -10.13 34.84
CA SER A 5 -16.49 -10.65 34.09
C SER A 5 -15.83 -9.63 33.13
N SER A 6 -14.52 -9.79 32.93
CA SER A 6 -13.58 -8.93 32.20
C SER A 6 -13.64 -9.03 30.66
N ALA A 7 -14.81 -9.25 30.07
CA ALA A 7 -14.95 -9.60 28.64
C ALA A 7 -15.61 -8.51 27.77
N GLY A 8 -15.36 -7.23 28.05
CA GLY A 8 -16.20 -6.15 27.48
C GLY A 8 -15.51 -4.91 26.95
N ARG A 9 -14.32 -4.94 26.34
CA ARG A 9 -13.69 -3.72 25.74
C ARG A 9 -12.79 -3.92 24.52
N VAL A 10 -13.23 -4.60 23.45
CA VAL A 10 -12.43 -4.69 22.19
C VAL A 10 -13.20 -4.37 20.89
N LEU A 11 -14.51 -4.08 20.92
CA LEU A 11 -15.29 -3.89 19.69
C LEU A 11 -15.73 -2.45 19.44
N THR A 12 -14.79 -1.53 19.18
CA THR A 12 -15.13 -0.17 18.71
C THR A 12 -14.06 0.44 17.78
N LEU A 13 -13.55 -0.30 16.79
CA LEU A 13 -12.58 0.24 15.83
C LEU A 13 -12.93 0.09 14.33
N CYS A 14 -14.12 -0.41 13.99
CA CYS A 14 -14.65 -0.25 12.64
C CYS A 14 -16.16 -0.53 12.63
N LYS A 15 -16.99 0.46 12.30
CA LYS A 15 -18.44 0.21 12.10
C LYS A 15 -18.72 -0.76 10.94
N GLN A 16 -17.73 -1.07 10.09
CA GLN A 16 -17.87 -2.06 9.02
C GLN A 16 -17.86 -3.53 9.49
N PHE A 17 -17.53 -3.82 10.76
CA PHE A 17 -17.63 -5.20 11.28
C PHE A 17 -19.06 -5.60 11.70
N GLN A 18 -20.01 -4.67 11.78
CA GLN A 18 -21.39 -4.97 12.20
C GLN A 18 -22.30 -5.49 11.09
N ASN A 19 -21.85 -5.54 9.83
CA ASN A 19 -22.66 -6.01 8.70
C ASN A 19 -22.42 -7.48 8.31
N VAL A 20 -21.72 -8.26 9.12
CA VAL A 20 -21.37 -9.66 8.80
C VAL A 20 -22.56 -10.62 8.93
N MET A 21 -23.64 -10.25 9.61
CA MET A 21 -24.84 -11.10 9.73
C MET A 21 -26.12 -10.28 9.47
N ARG A 22 -26.33 -9.83 8.23
CA ARG A 22 -27.66 -9.38 7.81
C ARG A 22 -28.47 -10.63 7.41
N ILE A 23 -29.18 -11.20 8.38
CA ILE A 23 -30.21 -12.21 8.12
C ILE A 23 -31.34 -11.47 7.40
N CYS A 24 -31.45 -11.61 6.08
CA CYS A 24 -32.67 -11.23 5.39
C CYS A 24 -33.81 -12.12 5.91
N SER A 25 -34.69 -11.57 6.74
CA SER A 25 -36.01 -12.14 6.97
C SER A 25 -36.82 -11.94 5.69
N ALA A 26 -37.28 -13.03 5.09
CA ALA A 26 -38.17 -13.00 3.93
C ALA A 26 -39.49 -12.32 4.33
N VAL A 27 -39.63 -11.04 4.00
CA VAL A 27 -40.94 -10.40 3.97
C VAL A 27 -41.59 -10.81 2.66
N LYS A 28 -42.66 -11.59 2.75
CA LYS A 28 -43.54 -11.88 1.61
C LYS A 28 -44.25 -10.59 1.23
N THR A 29 -43.83 -9.93 0.16
CA THR A 29 -44.68 -9.02 -0.60
C THR A 29 -45.06 -9.70 -1.90
N GLN A 30 -46.26 -10.30 -1.90
CA GLN A 30 -46.98 -10.57 -3.14
C GLN A 30 -47.32 -9.23 -3.78
N GLN A 31 -46.67 -8.92 -4.89
CA GLN A 31 -47.17 -7.93 -5.82
C GLN A 31 -46.99 -8.48 -7.23
N HIS A 32 -48.10 -8.96 -7.77
CA HIS A 32 -48.28 -9.24 -9.19
C HIS A 32 -48.05 -7.96 -9.98
N CYS A 33 -47.07 -7.98 -10.88
CA CYS A 33 -47.06 -7.16 -12.08
C CYS A 33 -46.41 -8.00 -13.19
N ALA A 34 -47.23 -8.52 -14.09
CA ALA A 34 -46.77 -9.15 -15.32
C ALA A 34 -46.33 -8.05 -16.30
N VAL A 35 -45.10 -8.13 -16.81
CA VAL A 35 -44.70 -7.44 -18.03
C VAL A 35 -43.87 -8.41 -18.86
N ASN A 36 -44.44 -8.76 -20.02
CA ASN A 36 -43.82 -9.58 -21.04
C ASN A 36 -42.66 -8.80 -21.68
N ALA A 37 -41.46 -9.36 -21.64
CA ALA A 37 -40.37 -9.00 -22.54
C ALA A 37 -40.15 -10.17 -23.49
N THR A 38 -40.76 -10.06 -24.66
CA THR A 38 -40.40 -10.88 -25.81
C THR A 38 -39.07 -10.38 -26.37
N GLN A 39 -38.42 -11.28 -27.10
CA GLN A 39 -37.51 -11.02 -28.22
C GLN A 39 -35.99 -11.14 -28.01
N TYR A 40 -35.50 -12.19 -28.70
CA TYR A 40 -34.25 -12.31 -29.46
C TYR A 40 -32.93 -12.48 -28.71
N LEU A 41 -32.34 -13.68 -28.85
CA LEU A 41 -31.02 -13.83 -29.47
C LEU A 41 -30.69 -15.29 -29.83
N ASN A 42 -30.62 -15.51 -31.15
CA ASN A 42 -29.71 -16.34 -31.94
C ASN A 42 -29.46 -17.81 -31.56
N ARG A 43 -30.15 -18.65 -32.35
CA ARG A 43 -29.88 -20.05 -32.67
C ARG A 43 -28.73 -20.14 -33.70
N ILE A 44 -27.61 -20.75 -33.33
CA ILE A 44 -26.62 -21.30 -34.28
C ILE A 44 -26.36 -22.78 -33.91
N TYR A 45 -26.34 -23.61 -34.95
CA TYR A 45 -26.36 -25.07 -35.01
C TYR A 45 -25.09 -25.79 -34.54
N ARG A 46 -25.25 -26.93 -33.84
CA ARG A 46 -24.54 -28.24 -33.96
C ARG A 46 -24.87 -29.07 -32.71
N GLU A 47 -25.17 -30.37 -32.69
CA GLU A 47 -25.14 -31.47 -33.65
C GLU A 47 -26.03 -32.60 -33.05
N LYS A 48 -26.46 -33.56 -33.88
CA LYS A 48 -27.52 -34.54 -33.62
C LYS A 48 -27.11 -35.65 -32.62
N SER A 49 -28.06 -36.12 -31.81
CA SER A 49 -28.25 -37.56 -31.55
C SER A 49 -29.71 -37.85 -31.11
N THR A 50 -30.16 -39.04 -31.47
CA THR A 50 -31.55 -39.47 -31.65
C THR A 50 -32.05 -40.40 -30.53
N LEU A 51 -33.34 -40.24 -30.20
CA LEU A 51 -34.32 -41.23 -29.72
C LEU A 51 -34.11 -41.92 -28.36
N ALA A 52 -34.98 -41.58 -27.40
CA ALA A 52 -35.72 -42.58 -26.61
C ALA A 52 -36.93 -41.90 -25.92
N ALA A 53 -38.09 -42.54 -26.05
CA ALA A 53 -39.37 -42.06 -25.56
C ALA A 53 -39.69 -42.58 -24.15
N LEU A 54 -40.66 -41.91 -23.52
CA LEU A 54 -41.51 -42.34 -22.40
C LEU A 54 -40.86 -42.35 -21.00
N SER A 55 -41.41 -41.53 -20.10
CA SER A 55 -42.16 -42.04 -18.94
C SER A 55 -42.54 -40.88 -18.02
N TRP A 56 -43.83 -40.75 -17.76
CA TRP A 56 -44.36 -39.91 -16.71
C TRP A 56 -44.01 -40.54 -15.38
N CYS A 57 -43.11 -39.92 -14.63
CA CYS A 57 -42.97 -40.14 -13.19
C CYS A 57 -42.58 -38.80 -12.58
N SER A 58 -43.54 -38.20 -11.87
CA SER A 58 -43.24 -37.20 -10.86
C SER A 58 -42.75 -37.94 -9.61
N PRO A 59 -41.50 -37.76 -9.16
CA PRO A 59 -41.22 -37.83 -7.74
C PRO A 59 -41.34 -36.42 -7.20
N THR A 60 -42.21 -36.27 -6.22
CA THR A 60 -42.27 -35.12 -5.32
C THR A 60 -40.91 -34.98 -4.62
N SER A 61 -39.91 -34.40 -5.29
CA SER A 61 -38.66 -34.04 -4.65
C SER A 61 -39.00 -32.85 -3.76
N SER A 62 -39.02 -33.08 -2.45
CA SER A 62 -38.92 -32.01 -1.47
C SER A 62 -37.83 -31.06 -1.94
N LEU A 63 -38.21 -29.86 -2.38
CA LEU A 63 -37.28 -28.77 -2.59
C LEU A 63 -36.77 -28.41 -1.20
N SER A 64 -35.81 -29.19 -0.72
CA SER A 64 -34.95 -28.79 0.37
C SER A 64 -34.27 -27.53 -0.17
N GLN A 65 -34.81 -26.39 0.22
CA GLN A 65 -34.21 -25.10 -0.01
C GLN A 65 -32.93 -25.09 0.82
N TYR A 66 -31.88 -25.71 0.29
CA TYR A 66 -30.55 -25.53 0.81
C TYR A 66 -30.26 -24.03 0.68
N ARG A 67 -30.37 -23.32 1.80
CA ARG A 67 -29.93 -21.93 1.89
C ARG A 67 -28.45 -21.96 1.53
N ALA A 68 -28.10 -21.46 0.35
CA ALA A 68 -26.72 -21.31 -0.04
C ALA A 68 -26.08 -20.27 0.90
N LEU A 69 -25.50 -20.73 2.00
CA LEU A 69 -24.68 -19.94 2.89
C LEU A 69 -23.33 -19.72 2.19
N HIS A 70 -23.32 -18.84 1.19
CA HIS A 70 -22.07 -18.35 0.64
C HIS A 70 -21.40 -17.46 1.68
N THR A 71 -20.29 -17.94 2.27
CA THR A 71 -19.36 -17.12 3.08
C THR A 71 -18.46 -16.24 2.21
N THR A 72 -18.80 -16.09 0.93
CA THR A 72 -18.01 -15.28 0.00
C THR A 72 -18.10 -13.82 0.41
N ILE A 73 -16.94 -13.22 0.68
CA ILE A 73 -16.76 -11.79 0.92
C ILE A 73 -17.56 -11.00 -0.13
N SER A 74 -18.51 -10.17 0.33
CA SER A 74 -19.24 -9.24 -0.53
C SER A 74 -18.22 -8.33 -1.24
N ARG A 75 -18.10 -8.50 -2.56
CA ARG A 75 -17.35 -7.60 -3.43
C ARG A 75 -18.29 -6.49 -3.83
N ARG A 76 -18.11 -5.28 -3.30
CA ARG A 76 -18.96 -4.13 -3.70
C ARG A 76 -18.55 -3.54 -5.05
N GLY A 77 -17.53 -4.12 -5.69
CA GLY A 77 -17.09 -3.75 -7.03
C GLY A 77 -16.56 -2.32 -7.06
N LEU A 78 -17.17 -1.47 -7.88
CA LEU A 78 -16.77 -0.07 -8.04
C LEU A 78 -17.16 0.81 -6.84
N GLU A 79 -18.09 0.38 -6.01
CA GLU A 79 -18.51 1.15 -4.82
C GLU A 79 -17.37 1.31 -3.81
N GLU A 80 -16.37 0.41 -3.82
CA GLU A 80 -15.21 0.48 -2.91
C GLU A 80 -14.26 1.65 -3.22
N PHE A 81 -14.41 2.30 -4.38
CA PHE A 81 -13.65 3.51 -4.72
C PHE A 81 -14.26 4.79 -4.15
N PHE A 82 -15.45 4.72 -3.56
CA PHE A 82 -16.16 5.84 -2.97
C PHE A 82 -16.34 5.62 -1.47
N ASP A 83 -16.39 6.72 -0.70
CA ASP A 83 -16.75 6.64 0.71
C ASP A 83 -18.22 6.24 0.85
N LEU A 84 -18.61 5.84 2.07
CA LEU A 84 -20.00 5.52 2.38
C LEU A 84 -20.92 6.68 1.98
N PRO A 85 -22.11 6.41 1.42
CA PRO A 85 -23.05 7.45 1.01
C PRO A 85 -23.41 8.44 2.13
N GLU A 86 -23.37 7.97 3.39
CA GLU A 86 -23.59 8.79 4.59
C GLU A 86 -22.56 9.92 4.76
N ASN A 87 -21.34 9.73 4.28
CA ASN A 87 -20.23 10.68 4.45
C ASN A 87 -20.12 11.71 3.30
N TRP A 88 -21.03 11.67 2.32
CA TRP A 88 -20.98 12.55 1.15
C TRP A 88 -21.39 13.97 1.54
N GLY A 89 -20.56 14.96 1.15
CA GLY A 89 -20.80 16.37 1.46
C GLY A 89 -20.39 16.79 2.87
N GLU A 90 -19.98 15.86 3.74
CA GLU A 90 -19.41 16.21 5.05
C GLU A 90 -18.03 16.84 4.91
N THR A 91 -17.78 17.93 5.65
CA THR A 91 -16.47 18.61 5.64
C THR A 91 -15.42 17.88 6.46
N ASN A 92 -15.83 17.20 7.54
CA ASN A 92 -14.92 16.51 8.46
C ASN A 92 -15.39 15.09 8.78
N VAL A 93 -14.77 14.12 8.11
CA VAL A 93 -14.96 12.69 8.41
C VAL A 93 -14.02 12.26 9.53
N LYS A 94 -14.60 11.74 10.63
CA LYS A 94 -13.86 11.24 11.79
C LYS A 94 -12.98 10.05 11.38
N SER A 95 -11.69 10.11 11.72
CA SER A 95 -10.73 9.04 11.39
C SER A 95 -9.83 8.68 12.57
N GLY A 96 -9.53 7.39 12.69
CA GLY A 96 -8.66 6.86 13.75
C GLY A 96 -7.20 7.30 13.64
N ALA A 97 -6.39 6.79 14.57
CA ALA A 97 -4.94 6.98 14.55
C ALA A 97 -4.27 6.09 13.48
N PRO A 98 -3.12 6.51 12.92
CA PRO A 98 -2.35 5.67 12.01
C PRO A 98 -1.73 4.47 12.75
N TRP A 99 -1.50 3.37 12.03
CA TRP A 99 -0.84 2.19 12.58
C TRP A 99 0.59 2.50 13.04
N THR A 100 0.92 2.09 14.26
CA THR A 100 2.28 2.20 14.82
C THR A 100 3.07 0.94 14.52
N ALA A 101 4.37 1.08 14.23
CA ALA A 101 5.25 -0.06 13.96
C ALA A 101 5.23 -1.13 15.06
N LYS A 102 5.14 -0.71 16.34
CA LYS A 102 5.01 -1.64 17.49
C LYS A 102 3.81 -2.57 17.35
N HIS A 103 2.64 -2.05 16.98
CA HIS A 103 1.43 -2.86 16.79
C HIS A 103 1.57 -3.82 15.59
N LEU A 104 2.23 -3.37 14.52
CA LEU A 104 2.46 -4.17 13.31
C LEU A 104 3.44 -5.33 13.57
N ARG A 105 4.44 -5.13 14.43
CA ARG A 105 5.40 -6.19 14.80
C ARG A 105 4.76 -7.38 15.54
N THR A 106 3.66 -7.16 16.24
CA THR A 106 2.90 -8.22 16.93
C THR A 106 2.04 -9.07 15.98
N LYS A 107 1.78 -8.60 14.75
CA LYS A 107 0.89 -9.29 13.79
C LYS A 107 1.64 -10.31 12.92
N SER A 108 0.93 -11.35 12.49
CA SER A 108 1.45 -12.36 11.56
C SER A 108 1.68 -11.76 10.16
N ASN A 109 2.50 -12.41 9.33
CA ASN A 109 2.74 -11.95 7.95
C ASN A 109 1.46 -12.00 7.09
N GLU A 110 0.60 -12.99 7.33
CA GLU A 110 -0.70 -13.12 6.64
C GLU A 110 -1.64 -11.95 6.96
N ASP A 111 -1.71 -11.55 8.24
CA ASP A 111 -2.52 -10.41 8.66
C ASP A 111 -1.98 -9.09 8.11
N LEU A 112 -0.66 -8.92 8.07
CA LEU A 112 -0.03 -7.75 7.45
C LEU A 112 -0.34 -7.69 5.95
N HIS A 113 -0.32 -8.83 5.25
CA HIS A 113 -0.69 -8.89 3.84
C HIS A 113 -2.15 -8.50 3.61
N LYS A 114 -3.09 -9.02 4.44
CA LYS A 114 -4.51 -8.62 4.39
C LYS A 114 -4.67 -7.12 4.69
N LEU A 115 -3.99 -6.63 5.72
CA LEU A 115 -4.02 -5.22 6.12
C LEU A 115 -3.50 -4.28 5.03
N TRP A 116 -2.45 -4.69 4.31
CA TRP A 116 -1.92 -3.91 3.18
C TRP A 116 -3.01 -3.62 2.15
N TYR A 117 -3.81 -4.63 1.78
CA TYR A 117 -4.90 -4.43 0.82
C TYR A 117 -6.05 -3.60 1.38
N VAL A 118 -6.36 -3.72 2.68
CA VAL A 118 -7.36 -2.83 3.32
C VAL A 118 -6.90 -1.37 3.23
N LEU A 119 -5.64 -1.08 3.57
CA LEU A 119 -5.06 0.26 3.48
C LEU A 119 -4.95 0.76 2.04
N LEU A 120 -4.63 -0.13 1.10
CA LEU A 120 -4.55 0.20 -0.32
C LEU A 120 -5.90 0.60 -0.90
N LYS A 121 -6.98 -0.11 -0.54
CA LYS A 121 -8.34 0.25 -0.97
C LYS A 121 -8.77 1.61 -0.43
N GLU A 122 -8.55 1.84 0.86
CA GLU A 122 -8.81 3.14 1.48
C GLU A 122 -7.98 4.26 0.81
N ARG A 123 -6.70 4.01 0.52
CA ARG A 123 -5.84 4.98 -0.19
C ARG A 123 -6.41 5.32 -1.57
N ASN A 124 -6.81 4.31 -2.34
CA ASN A 124 -7.35 4.49 -3.68
C ASN A 124 -8.67 5.28 -3.64
N MET A 125 -9.56 4.95 -2.71
CA MET A 125 -10.79 5.71 -2.47
C MET A 125 -10.50 7.18 -2.15
N LEU A 126 -9.55 7.47 -1.25
CA LEU A 126 -9.20 8.85 -0.90
C LEU A 126 -8.54 9.61 -2.07
N LEU A 127 -7.79 8.92 -2.93
CA LEU A 127 -7.23 9.52 -4.14
C LEU A 127 -8.34 9.89 -5.14
N THR A 128 -9.37 9.05 -5.28
CA THR A 128 -10.57 9.38 -6.06
C THR A 128 -11.25 10.63 -5.53
N ILE A 129 -11.47 10.72 -4.21
CA ILE A 129 -12.08 11.88 -3.55
C ILE A 129 -11.21 13.13 -3.72
N GLN A 130 -9.89 13.00 -3.58
CA GLN A 130 -8.97 14.11 -3.77
C GLN A 130 -9.04 14.64 -5.21
N GLN A 131 -9.12 13.74 -6.19
CA GLN A 131 -9.19 14.13 -7.59
C GLN A 131 -10.56 14.74 -7.94
N GLU A 132 -11.65 14.20 -7.41
CA GLU A 132 -12.98 14.76 -7.61
C GLU A 132 -13.13 16.13 -6.94
N ALA A 133 -12.60 16.31 -5.74
CA ALA A 133 -12.57 17.62 -5.07
C ALA A 133 -11.84 18.68 -5.91
N LYS A 134 -10.70 18.31 -6.52
CA LYS A 134 -9.99 19.19 -7.47
C LYS A 134 -10.82 19.51 -8.70
N ARG A 135 -11.52 18.51 -9.27
CA ARG A 135 -12.40 18.69 -10.44
C ARG A 135 -13.54 19.66 -10.13
N GLN A 136 -14.17 19.50 -8.97
CA GLN A 136 -15.24 20.36 -8.48
C GLN A 136 -14.73 21.71 -7.93
N ARG A 137 -13.41 21.90 -7.84
CA ARG A 137 -12.74 23.06 -7.25
C ARG A 137 -13.13 23.30 -5.78
N VAL A 138 -13.42 22.23 -5.04
CA VAL A 138 -13.73 22.23 -3.61
C VAL A 138 -12.54 21.67 -2.83
N GLN A 139 -12.42 22.06 -1.57
CA GLN A 139 -11.42 21.48 -0.67
C GLN A 139 -11.76 20.02 -0.35
N MET A 140 -10.75 19.16 -0.33
CA MET A 140 -10.92 17.75 -0.01
C MET A 140 -11.39 17.59 1.46
N PRO A 141 -12.41 16.76 1.73
CA PRO A 141 -12.77 16.39 3.09
C PRO A 141 -11.60 15.68 3.80
N SER A 142 -11.24 16.14 4.99
CA SER A 142 -10.22 15.53 5.87
C SER A 142 -8.96 14.99 5.17
N PRO A 143 -8.12 15.84 4.54
CA PRO A 143 -6.91 15.41 3.80
C PRO A 143 -5.87 14.71 4.70
N GLU A 144 -6.00 14.86 6.01
CA GLU A 144 -5.18 14.18 7.00
C GLU A 144 -5.30 12.64 6.94
N ARG A 145 -6.47 12.11 6.54
CA ARG A 145 -6.71 10.67 6.38
C ARG A 145 -5.67 10.04 5.45
N LEU A 146 -5.42 10.68 4.31
CA LEU A 146 -4.46 10.22 3.31
C LEU A 146 -3.05 10.13 3.93
N ARG A 147 -2.62 11.17 4.65
CA ARG A 147 -1.32 11.19 5.35
C ARG A 147 -1.21 10.09 6.41
N LYS A 148 -2.30 9.80 7.14
CA LYS A 148 -2.33 8.72 8.14
C LYS A 148 -2.16 7.35 7.50
N ILE A 149 -2.80 7.11 6.35
CA ILE A 149 -2.68 5.84 5.60
C ILE A 149 -1.28 5.70 5.02
N GLU A 150 -0.74 6.74 4.39
CA GLU A 150 0.62 6.72 3.84
C GLU A 150 1.66 6.40 4.92
N ARG A 151 1.56 7.03 6.10
CA ARG A 151 2.42 6.70 7.24
C ARG A 151 2.25 5.24 7.68
N SER A 152 1.03 4.72 7.68
CA SER A 152 0.74 3.33 8.06
C SER A 152 1.33 2.35 7.06
N MET A 153 1.20 2.63 5.76
CA MET A 153 1.76 1.80 4.68
C MET A 153 3.29 1.77 4.72
N ILE A 154 3.95 2.93 4.88
CA ILE A 154 5.41 3.00 5.02
C ILE A 154 5.87 2.18 6.23
N ARG A 155 5.18 2.30 7.38
CA ARG A 155 5.51 1.52 8.58
C ARG A 155 5.32 0.02 8.37
N LEU A 156 4.28 -0.39 7.66
CA LEU A 156 4.04 -1.78 7.31
C LEU A 156 5.19 -2.32 6.45
N GLU A 157 5.55 -1.60 5.38
CA GLU A 157 6.68 -1.95 4.53
C GLU A 157 7.98 -2.04 5.34
N THR A 158 8.25 -1.08 6.23
CA THR A 158 9.45 -1.15 7.08
C THR A 158 9.47 -2.41 7.95
N VAL A 159 8.37 -2.78 8.61
CA VAL A 159 8.32 -3.98 9.46
C VAL A 159 8.52 -5.26 8.64
N VAL A 160 7.97 -5.33 7.43
CA VAL A 160 8.19 -6.48 6.53
C VAL A 160 9.65 -6.55 6.07
N THR A 161 10.24 -5.40 5.69
CA THR A 161 11.67 -5.36 5.32
C THR A 161 12.58 -5.68 6.49
N GLU A 162 12.28 -5.24 7.72
CA GLU A 162 13.01 -5.61 8.93
C GLU A 162 13.03 -7.13 9.12
N ARG A 163 11.85 -7.79 9.01
CA ARG A 163 11.74 -9.25 9.12
C ARG A 163 12.54 -9.97 8.04
N GLU A 164 12.43 -9.53 6.79
CA GLU A 164 13.16 -10.11 5.66
C GLU A 164 14.68 -9.94 5.82
N THR A 165 15.13 -8.76 6.23
CA THR A 165 16.57 -8.48 6.46
C THR A 165 17.13 -9.32 7.59
N ALA A 166 16.42 -9.46 8.72
CA ALA A 166 16.84 -10.30 9.84
C ALA A 166 16.97 -11.77 9.40
N LEU A 167 15.98 -12.29 8.67
CA LEU A 167 16.02 -13.66 8.15
C LEU A 167 17.21 -13.87 7.20
N ARG A 168 17.44 -12.93 6.27
CA ARG A 168 18.56 -12.98 5.32
C ARG A 168 19.92 -12.93 6.02
N LEU A 169 20.06 -12.10 7.04
CA LEU A 169 21.29 -12.02 7.83
C LEU A 169 21.58 -13.35 8.54
N LEU A 170 20.58 -14.01 9.09
CA LEU A 170 20.75 -15.32 9.74
C LEU A 170 21.09 -16.43 8.73
N GLN A 171 20.48 -16.41 7.54
CA GLN A 171 20.67 -17.47 6.55
C GLN A 171 21.96 -17.32 5.72
N THR A 172 22.27 -16.10 5.25
CA THR A 172 23.37 -15.86 4.31
C THR A 172 24.42 -14.87 4.83
N GLY A 173 24.17 -14.17 5.94
CA GLY A 173 25.05 -13.12 6.45
C GLY A 173 25.12 -11.86 5.57
N GLN A 174 24.20 -11.71 4.61
CA GLN A 174 24.22 -10.61 3.64
C GLN A 174 23.26 -9.49 4.06
N GLU A 175 23.77 -8.26 4.20
CA GLU A 175 22.95 -7.12 4.60
C GLU A 175 21.93 -6.71 3.53
N LYS A 176 22.36 -6.70 2.26
CA LYS A 176 21.55 -6.18 1.14
C LYS A 176 20.86 -7.31 0.39
N GLY A 177 19.57 -7.14 0.11
CA GLY A 177 18.81 -8.15 -0.65
C GLY A 177 19.15 -8.20 -2.13
N ARG A 178 19.59 -7.07 -2.68
CA ARG A 178 20.06 -6.99 -4.07
C ARG A 178 21.57 -6.88 -4.11
N PRO A 179 22.28 -7.77 -4.84
CA PRO A 179 23.72 -7.70 -4.93
C PRO A 179 24.17 -6.45 -5.69
N GLY A 180 25.38 -6.01 -5.36
CA GLY A 180 26.00 -4.87 -6.00
C GLY A 180 27.46 -4.75 -5.59
N ALA A 181 28.17 -3.83 -6.23
CA ALA A 181 29.56 -3.55 -5.92
C ALA A 181 29.87 -2.07 -6.07
N TRP A 182 30.83 -1.58 -5.30
CA TRP A 182 31.40 -0.25 -5.49
C TRP A 182 32.14 -0.20 -6.84
N ARG A 183 31.76 0.75 -7.69
CA ARG A 183 32.39 0.96 -9.00
C ARG A 183 32.70 2.44 -9.18
N ARG A 184 33.72 2.72 -10.00
CA ARG A 184 34.03 4.08 -10.45
C ARG A 184 33.36 4.34 -11.78
N ASN A 185 32.76 5.52 -11.93
CA ASN A 185 32.28 5.99 -13.23
C ASN A 185 33.44 6.61 -14.04
N LEU A 186 33.12 7.02 -15.27
CA LEU A 186 34.09 7.70 -16.14
C LEU A 186 34.60 9.02 -15.55
N PHE A 187 33.80 9.69 -14.72
CA PHE A 187 34.12 10.99 -14.11
C PHE A 187 34.84 10.91 -12.75
N GLY A 188 35.18 9.71 -12.28
CA GLY A 188 35.89 9.51 -11.01
C GLY A 188 35.02 9.40 -9.76
N HIS A 189 33.69 9.45 -9.88
CA HIS A 189 32.79 9.19 -8.75
C HIS A 189 32.72 7.69 -8.46
N VAL A 190 32.90 7.36 -7.17
CA VAL A 190 32.63 6.04 -6.63
C VAL A 190 31.14 5.96 -6.31
N TYR A 191 30.46 4.96 -6.85
CA TYR A 191 29.03 4.75 -6.60
C TYR A 191 28.74 3.26 -6.43
N TRP A 192 27.66 2.95 -5.70
CA TRP A 192 27.19 1.59 -5.53
C TRP A 192 26.44 1.14 -6.78
N TYR A 193 27.07 0.27 -7.58
CA TYR A 193 26.45 -0.31 -8.78
C TYR A 193 25.59 -1.51 -8.41
N ARG A 194 24.27 -1.36 -8.54
CA ARG A 194 23.30 -2.44 -8.32
C ARG A 194 23.28 -3.38 -9.52
N PHE A 195 23.51 -4.67 -9.30
CA PHE A 195 23.51 -5.65 -10.38
C PHE A 195 22.10 -5.84 -10.95
N LYS A 196 22.03 -6.17 -12.23
CA LYS A 196 20.80 -6.53 -12.93
C LYS A 196 20.88 -8.00 -13.28
N GLU A 197 19.73 -8.66 -13.26
CA GLU A 197 19.60 -10.04 -13.72
C GLU A 197 19.68 -10.06 -15.24
N TYR A 198 20.43 -11.03 -15.76
CA TYR A 198 20.62 -11.27 -17.19
C TYR A 198 20.61 -12.79 -17.42
N ALA A 199 20.03 -13.22 -18.54
CA ALA A 199 20.03 -14.64 -18.92
C ALA A 199 21.41 -15.15 -19.37
N ILE A 200 22.27 -14.25 -19.85
CA ILE A 200 23.58 -14.58 -20.45
C ILE A 200 24.70 -13.97 -19.58
N PRO A 201 25.86 -14.64 -19.43
CA PRO A 201 27.02 -14.08 -18.76
C PRO A 201 27.46 -12.71 -19.30
N TRP A 202 28.05 -11.89 -18.41
CA TRP A 202 28.38 -10.49 -18.68
C TRP A 202 29.36 -10.29 -19.86
N TYR A 203 30.26 -11.24 -20.09
CA TYR A 203 31.28 -11.18 -21.14
C TYR A 203 30.75 -11.46 -22.55
N MET A 204 29.56 -12.06 -22.67
CA MET A 204 28.85 -12.22 -23.95
C MET A 204 27.86 -11.07 -24.18
N ASN A 205 27.41 -10.41 -23.11
CA ASN A 205 26.45 -9.32 -23.19
C ASN A 205 27.07 -8.04 -23.77
N LYS A 206 26.84 -7.81 -25.07
CA LYS A 206 27.33 -6.62 -25.81
C LYS A 206 26.93 -5.30 -25.13
N ARG A 207 25.71 -5.21 -24.56
CA ARG A 207 25.23 -3.99 -23.88
C ARG A 207 25.96 -3.74 -22.56
N TYR A 208 26.27 -4.79 -21.82
CA TYR A 208 27.06 -4.68 -20.59
C TYR A 208 28.50 -4.25 -20.90
N LYS A 209 29.15 -4.87 -21.90
CA LYS A 209 30.53 -4.56 -22.29
C LYS A 209 30.75 -3.11 -22.73
N ARG A 210 29.73 -2.43 -23.25
CA ARG A 210 29.79 -1.00 -23.61
C ARG A 210 29.93 -0.08 -22.39
N LYS A 211 29.60 -0.56 -21.18
CA LYS A 211 29.71 0.24 -19.95
C LYS A 211 31.17 0.33 -19.51
N LYS A 212 31.62 1.55 -19.20
CA LYS A 212 32.97 1.82 -18.68
C LYS A 212 32.92 1.95 -17.15
N PHE A 213 33.63 1.05 -16.46
CA PHE A 213 33.75 1.04 -15.00
C PHE A 213 35.15 1.45 -14.53
N TYR A 214 35.79 2.35 -15.27
CA TYR A 214 37.11 2.90 -14.95
C TYR A 214 37.11 4.41 -15.19
N THR A 215 38.03 5.10 -14.55
CA THR A 215 38.22 6.53 -14.67
C THR A 215 39.50 6.81 -15.47
N PRO A 216 39.45 7.58 -16.56
CA PRO A 216 40.64 7.96 -17.32
C PRO A 216 41.57 8.87 -16.51
N LYS A 217 42.87 8.83 -16.80
CA LYS A 217 43.87 9.67 -16.09
C LYS A 217 43.63 11.17 -16.25
N PHE A 218 43.19 11.62 -17.42
CA PHE A 218 42.92 13.05 -17.68
C PHE A 218 41.79 13.64 -16.82
N VAL A 219 40.99 12.80 -16.15
CA VAL A 219 39.93 13.27 -15.25
C VAL A 219 40.47 13.65 -13.86
N GLN A 220 41.67 13.20 -13.51
CA GLN A 220 42.28 13.44 -12.18
C GLN A 220 42.37 14.93 -11.78
N PRO A 221 42.79 15.87 -12.66
CA PRO A 221 42.79 17.30 -12.32
C PRO A 221 41.40 17.82 -11.94
N HIS A 222 40.37 17.39 -12.66
CA HIS A 222 38.99 17.78 -12.36
C HIS A 222 38.46 17.16 -11.06
N MET A 223 38.92 15.95 -10.70
CA MET A 223 38.61 15.34 -9.41
C MET A 223 39.21 16.17 -8.26
N ARG A 224 40.46 16.63 -8.42
CA ARG A 224 41.13 17.51 -7.45
C ARG A 224 40.37 18.82 -7.27
N LEU A 225 40.06 19.53 -8.35
CA LEU A 225 39.30 20.80 -8.29
C LEU A 225 37.94 20.63 -7.61
N ARG A 226 37.25 19.52 -7.88
CA ARG A 226 35.97 19.20 -7.22
C ARG A 226 36.13 19.01 -5.72
N TRP A 227 37.18 18.31 -5.30
CA TRP A 227 37.47 18.08 -3.89
C TRP A 227 37.84 19.38 -3.17
N GLU A 228 38.71 20.20 -3.76
CA GLU A 228 39.06 21.54 -3.25
C GLU A 228 37.82 22.43 -3.09
N ASN A 229 36.92 22.44 -4.09
CA ASN A 229 35.67 23.19 -4.01
C ASN A 229 34.76 22.65 -2.87
N SER A 230 34.65 21.33 -2.70
CA SER A 230 33.89 20.73 -1.59
C SER A 230 34.45 21.16 -0.23
N LEU A 231 35.78 21.21 -0.09
CA LEU A 231 36.46 21.66 1.13
C LEU A 231 36.20 23.14 1.40
N ARG A 232 36.35 24.01 0.39
CA ARG A 232 36.03 25.45 0.49
C ARG A 232 34.58 25.68 0.93
N ASN A 233 33.63 24.94 0.34
CA ASN A 233 32.23 25.03 0.73
C ASN A 233 31.97 24.55 2.16
N ARG A 234 32.66 23.50 2.61
CA ARG A 234 32.58 23.02 4.00
C ARG A 234 33.08 24.08 4.98
N ILE A 235 34.23 24.69 4.70
CA ILE A 235 34.81 25.77 5.51
C ILE A 235 33.86 26.98 5.54
N ARG A 236 33.34 27.41 4.39
CA ARG A 236 32.37 28.52 4.32
C ARG A 236 31.14 28.27 5.17
N ARG A 237 30.57 27.06 5.13
CA ARG A 237 29.41 26.67 5.95
C ARG A 237 29.74 26.67 7.45
N ALA A 238 30.91 26.17 7.83
CA ALA A 238 31.37 26.18 9.22
C ALA A 238 31.54 27.62 9.75
N ASN A 239 32.15 28.49 8.96
CA ASN A 239 32.32 29.91 9.32
C ASN A 239 30.96 30.62 9.44
N LEU A 240 30.03 30.37 8.52
CA LEU A 240 28.66 30.88 8.60
C LEU A 240 27.95 30.40 9.87
N LYS A 241 28.12 29.14 10.26
CA LYS A 241 27.54 28.59 11.49
C LYS A 241 28.12 29.31 12.72
N LYS A 242 29.46 29.46 12.80
CA LYS A 242 30.13 30.21 13.87
C LYS A 242 29.65 31.66 13.97
N GLN A 243 29.53 32.34 12.83
CA GLN A 243 29.02 33.72 12.79
C GLN A 243 27.56 33.81 13.25
N LYS A 244 26.70 32.86 12.84
CA LYS A 244 25.32 32.79 13.31
C LYS A 244 25.26 32.54 14.82
N GLU A 245 26.07 31.64 15.35
CA GLU A 245 26.16 31.36 16.78
C GLU A 245 26.66 32.59 17.57
N ALA A 246 27.67 33.30 17.07
CA ALA A 246 28.16 34.54 17.68
C ALA A 246 27.06 35.60 17.76
N LYS A 247 26.36 35.86 16.64
CA LYS A 247 25.21 36.79 16.60
C LYS A 247 24.07 36.36 17.53
N LEU A 248 23.83 35.07 17.70
CA LEU A 248 22.83 34.57 18.64
C LEU A 248 23.25 34.78 20.09
N ARG A 249 24.53 34.59 20.43
CA ARG A 249 25.07 34.86 21.77
C ARG A 249 24.98 36.34 22.12
N GLU A 250 25.27 37.23 21.17
CA GLU A 250 25.10 38.68 21.34
C GLU A 250 23.64 39.05 21.64
N LYS A 251 22.68 38.47 20.89
CA LYS A 251 21.25 38.76 21.07
C LYS A 251 20.64 38.12 22.32
N PHE A 252 21.14 36.94 22.71
CA PHE A 252 20.62 36.16 23.83
C PHE A 252 21.76 35.73 24.77
N PRO A 253 22.29 36.64 25.61
CA PRO A 253 23.44 36.37 26.47
C PRO A 253 23.17 35.26 27.51
N GLN A 254 21.93 35.14 27.99
CA GLN A 254 21.50 34.12 28.96
C GLN A 254 21.36 32.71 28.36
N MET A 255 21.55 32.55 27.05
CA MET A 255 21.40 31.26 26.37
C MET A 255 22.57 30.33 26.70
N LYS A 256 22.33 29.31 27.53
CA LYS A 256 23.30 28.23 27.78
C LYS A 256 23.49 27.44 26.48
N VAL A 257 24.64 27.60 25.83
CA VAL A 257 25.00 26.80 24.67
C VAL A 257 25.27 25.38 25.15
N SER A 258 24.53 24.40 24.64
CA SER A 258 24.87 22.99 24.83
C SER A 258 26.24 22.74 24.21
N SER A 259 27.28 22.61 25.03
CA SER A 259 28.58 22.14 24.58
C SER A 259 28.42 20.73 24.02
N LEU A 260 28.61 20.60 22.70
CA LEU A 260 28.82 19.33 22.02
C LEU A 260 30.27 18.90 22.20
#